data_AF-A0A2T2WQ46-F1
#
_entry.id   AF-A0A2T2WQ46-F1
#
_cell.length_a   1.000
_cell.length_b   1.000
_cell.length_c   1.000
_cell.angle_alpha   90.00
_cell.angle_beta   90.00
_cell.angle_gamma   90.00
#
_symmetry.space_group_name_H-M   'P 1'
#
loop_
_entity.id
_entity.type
_entity.pdbx_description
1 polymer ?
#
loop_
_entity_poly.entity_id
_entity_poly.type
_entity_poly.pdbx_seq_one_letter_code
_entity_poly.pdbx_strand_id
1 'polypeptide(L)'
;MKRIFKIAIGSLTFALVPSLPALAAMHSGSNPKVIFQKAPITNPATLFYDAQHGISAVAHSPFHLSAAMINQRGKNVSRQFGVQTFSTTQIVKKVQLSNGIKQDYVTTGFAVANTGSDPSYNNTNWDSTGAVEAYGTIYWDNAISQGRNETLLSKVTGGWNNNDNLITLQNPTVNFGEEGVSLRSSGGTYNTSNQYIDGLRPFSWPFTYYAPSSWHAIETPPVFRIFGQYTSVTLVRGSSSWSLTLTDEYNN
;
A
#
# COMPACT_ATOMS: atom_id res chain seq x y z
N MET A 1 38.80 -7.33 31.81
CA MET A 1 38.41 -6.02 31.24
C MET A 1 37.06 -6.19 30.53
N LYS A 2 35.96 -5.73 31.15
CA LYS A 2 34.61 -5.80 30.55
C LYS A 2 34.37 -4.53 29.72
N ARG A 3 34.20 -4.68 28.41
CA ARG A 3 33.84 -3.56 27.52
C ARG A 3 32.32 -3.38 27.53
N ILE A 4 31.85 -2.26 28.07
CA ILE A 4 30.45 -1.87 28.10
C ILE A 4 30.15 -1.12 26.79
N PHE A 5 29.38 -1.73 25.89
CA PHE A 5 28.83 -1.06 24.72
C PHE A 5 27.65 -0.18 25.17
N LYS A 6 27.80 1.15 25.08
CA LYS A 6 26.68 2.09 25.24
C LYS A 6 25.99 2.23 23.88
N ILE A 7 24.79 1.68 23.76
CA ILE A 7 23.91 1.92 22.60
C ILE A 7 23.21 3.24 22.86
N ALA A 8 23.53 4.26 22.04
CA ALA A 8 22.84 5.53 22.04
C ALA A 8 21.52 5.38 21.27
N ILE A 9 20.40 5.42 22.00
CA ILE A 9 19.06 5.50 21.41
C ILE A 9 18.87 6.96 21.00
N GLY A 10 19.19 7.27 19.75
CA GLY A 10 18.87 8.56 19.14
C GLY A 10 17.39 8.61 18.81
N SER A 11 16.61 9.34 19.60
CA SER A 11 15.21 9.66 19.32
C SER A 11 15.13 10.63 18.13
N LEU A 12 14.88 10.10 16.95
CA LEU A 12 14.66 10.86 15.72
C LEU A 12 13.20 11.34 15.68
N THR A 13 12.93 12.53 16.21
CA THR A 13 11.63 13.19 16.07
C THR A 13 11.47 13.74 14.67
N PHE A 14 10.84 12.97 13.78
CA PHE A 14 10.35 13.47 12.49
C PHE A 14 9.08 14.29 12.72
N ALA A 15 9.19 15.62 12.64
CA ALA A 15 8.04 16.50 12.52
C ALA A 15 7.46 16.38 11.11
N LEU A 16 6.57 15.41 10.88
CA LEU A 16 5.70 15.41 9.69
C LEU A 16 4.65 16.49 9.91
N VAL A 17 4.82 17.64 9.26
CA VAL A 17 3.74 18.60 9.01
C VAL A 17 3.12 18.22 7.67
N PRO A 18 2.01 17.46 7.61
CA PRO A 18 1.30 17.31 6.36
C PRO A 18 0.72 18.69 5.99
N SER A 19 1.25 19.27 4.91
CA SER A 19 0.61 20.40 4.24
C SER A 19 -0.81 19.98 3.87
N LEU A 20 -1.80 20.50 4.59
CA LEU A 20 -3.20 20.30 4.24
C LEU A 20 -3.41 20.88 2.83
N PRO A 21 -3.84 20.09 1.83
CA PRO A 21 -4.37 20.68 0.62
C PRO A 21 -5.54 21.58 1.03
N ALA A 22 -5.46 22.86 0.69
CA ALA A 22 -6.49 23.84 0.98
C ALA A 22 -7.80 23.36 0.34
N LEU A 23 -8.72 22.83 1.17
CA LEU A 23 -10.08 22.57 0.72
C LEU A 23 -10.69 23.92 0.32
N ALA A 24 -11.01 24.05 -0.96
CA ALA A 24 -11.84 25.14 -1.46
C ALA A 24 -13.11 25.23 -0.61
N ALA A 25 -13.40 26.45 -0.14
CA ALA A 25 -14.51 26.77 0.74
C ALA A 25 -15.84 26.36 0.11
N MET A 26 -16.47 25.31 0.64
CA MET A 26 -17.88 25.02 0.43
C MET A 26 -18.72 25.74 1.50
N HIS A 27 -19.82 26.31 1.03
CA HIS A 27 -20.80 27.15 1.71
C HIS A 27 -21.17 26.76 3.17
N SER A 28 -21.17 27.80 4.02
CA SER A 28 -21.82 28.01 5.32
C SER A 28 -22.35 26.84 6.16
N GLY A 29 -21.81 26.71 7.37
CA GLY A 29 -22.60 26.32 8.55
C GLY A 29 -21.81 25.80 9.73
N SER A 30 -20.82 24.92 9.50
CA SER A 30 -20.08 24.30 10.59
C SER A 30 -18.62 24.14 10.24
N ASN A 31 -17.73 24.67 11.10
CA ASN A 31 -16.31 24.37 11.02
C ASN A 31 -16.10 22.86 11.10
N PRO A 32 -15.28 22.25 10.22
CA PRO A 32 -14.95 20.84 10.31
C PRO A 32 -14.49 20.46 11.73
N LYS A 33 -15.14 19.46 12.33
CA LYS A 33 -14.79 18.98 13.67
C LYS A 33 -14.06 17.65 13.57
N VAL A 34 -12.81 17.60 13.98
CA VAL A 34 -12.06 16.34 14.10
C VAL A 34 -12.67 15.51 15.23
N ILE A 35 -13.17 14.32 14.90
CA ILE A 35 -13.76 13.39 15.89
C ILE A 35 -12.79 12.27 16.25
N PHE A 36 -11.80 12.00 15.40
CA PHE A 36 -10.78 11.00 15.63
C PHE A 36 -9.53 11.33 14.80
N GLN A 37 -8.36 11.16 15.38
CA GLN A 37 -7.08 11.26 14.66
C GLN A 37 -6.02 10.43 15.38
N LYS A 38 -5.29 9.61 14.63
CA LYS A 38 -4.08 8.93 15.08
C LYS A 38 -3.03 8.92 13.99
N ALA A 39 -1.76 8.81 14.37
CA ALA A 39 -0.71 8.55 13.39
C ALA A 39 -0.90 7.15 12.77
N PRO A 40 -0.63 6.96 11.47
CA PRO A 40 -0.59 5.63 10.88
C PRO A 40 0.55 4.81 11.49
N ILE A 41 0.30 3.53 11.75
CA ILE A 41 1.37 2.54 11.93
C ILE A 41 2.05 2.38 10.57
N THR A 42 3.37 2.55 10.53
CA THR A 42 4.16 2.49 9.28
C THR A 42 5.22 1.39 9.28
N ASN A 43 5.44 0.72 10.41
CA ASN A 43 6.40 -0.38 10.51
C ASN A 43 5.85 -1.62 9.76
N PRO A 44 6.54 -2.12 8.72
CA PRO A 44 6.03 -3.25 7.93
C PRO A 44 5.82 -4.53 8.74
N ALA A 45 6.68 -4.84 9.71
CA ALA A 45 6.53 -6.04 10.54
C ALA A 45 5.29 -5.98 11.44
N THR A 46 4.98 -4.81 12.02
CA THR A 46 3.73 -4.60 12.79
C THR A 46 2.50 -4.73 11.90
N LEU A 47 2.53 -4.10 10.72
CA LEU A 47 1.41 -4.17 9.76
C LEU A 47 1.19 -5.58 9.23
N PHE A 48 2.26 -6.33 9.01
CA PHE A 48 2.20 -7.72 8.59
C PHE A 48 1.59 -8.60 9.68
N TYR A 49 2.01 -8.42 10.94
CA TYR A 49 1.39 -9.08 12.09
C TYR A 49 -0.12 -8.80 12.15
N ASP A 50 -0.52 -7.53 12.03
CA ASP A 50 -1.94 -7.14 12.03
C ASP A 50 -2.71 -7.84 10.90
N ALA A 51 -2.12 -7.87 9.70
CA ALA A 51 -2.71 -8.52 8.53
C ALA A 51 -2.85 -10.05 8.70
N GLN A 52 -1.84 -10.73 9.26
CA GLN A 52 -1.89 -12.17 9.54
C GLN A 52 -2.96 -12.54 10.58
N HIS A 53 -3.23 -11.66 11.54
CA HIS A 53 -4.19 -11.89 12.63
C HIS A 53 -5.57 -11.28 12.35
N GLY A 54 -5.82 -10.75 11.15
CA GLY A 54 -7.10 -10.13 10.81
C GLY A 54 -7.41 -8.86 11.61
N ILE A 55 -6.39 -8.19 12.16
CA ILE A 55 -6.53 -6.92 12.88
C ILE A 55 -6.66 -5.82 11.84
N SER A 56 -7.90 -5.46 11.52
CA SER A 56 -8.23 -4.43 10.54
C SER A 56 -9.39 -3.56 11.04
N ALA A 57 -9.33 -2.27 10.76
CA ALA A 57 -10.40 -1.31 11.06
C ALA A 57 -11.63 -1.51 10.16
N VAL A 58 -11.50 -2.28 9.08
CA VAL A 58 -12.59 -2.65 8.17
C VAL A 58 -12.68 -4.18 8.17
N ALA A 59 -13.85 -4.72 8.53
CA ALA A 59 -14.07 -6.16 8.67
C ALA A 59 -13.84 -6.94 7.36
N HIS A 60 -14.14 -6.30 6.23
CA HIS A 60 -13.82 -6.81 4.89
C HIS A 60 -13.09 -5.70 4.14
N SER A 61 -11.81 -5.93 3.82
CA SER A 61 -11.06 -4.98 3.00
C SER A 61 -11.80 -4.83 1.67
N PRO A 62 -12.12 -3.61 1.23
CA PRO A 62 -12.73 -3.40 -0.07
C PRO A 62 -11.70 -3.51 -1.22
N PHE A 63 -10.45 -3.85 -0.89
CA PHE A 63 -9.39 -4.09 -1.85
C PHE A 63 -9.32 -5.58 -2.22
N HIS A 64 -9.28 -5.85 -3.51
CA HIS A 64 -8.93 -7.13 -4.09
C HIS A 64 -7.41 -7.24 -4.15
N LEU A 65 -6.88 -8.01 -3.22
CA LEU A 65 -5.45 -8.26 -3.14
C LEU A 65 -5.10 -9.51 -3.94
N SER A 66 -4.21 -9.38 -4.91
CA SER A 66 -3.68 -10.52 -5.65
C SER A 66 -2.17 -10.42 -5.84
N ALA A 67 -1.51 -11.57 -5.90
CA ALA A 67 -0.07 -11.63 -6.11
C ALA A 67 0.29 -12.87 -6.92
N ALA A 68 1.36 -12.76 -7.70
CA ALA A 68 1.83 -13.86 -8.52
C ALA A 68 3.35 -13.90 -8.55
N MET A 69 3.90 -15.10 -8.73
CA MET A 69 5.29 -15.30 -9.08
C MET A 69 5.37 -15.98 -10.44
N ILE A 70 6.02 -15.34 -11.40
CA ILE A 70 6.03 -15.75 -12.82
C ILE A 70 7.48 -16.05 -13.21
N ASN A 71 7.78 -17.22 -13.77
CA ASN A 71 9.13 -17.53 -14.23
C ASN A 71 9.48 -16.87 -15.57
N GLN A 72 10.75 -16.97 -16.00
CA GLN A 72 11.22 -16.48 -17.30
C GLN A 72 10.40 -16.93 -18.53
N ARG A 73 9.67 -18.05 -18.44
CA ARG A 73 8.81 -18.57 -19.52
C ARG A 73 7.39 -18.03 -19.47
N GLY A 74 7.12 -17.02 -18.63
CA GLY A 74 5.78 -16.47 -18.42
C GLY A 74 4.83 -17.41 -17.68
N LYS A 75 5.31 -18.55 -17.15
CA LYS A 75 4.46 -19.49 -16.41
C LYS A 75 4.32 -19.03 -14.96
N ASN A 76 3.09 -18.93 -14.51
CA ASN A 76 2.79 -18.71 -13.10
C ASN A 76 3.27 -19.93 -12.29
N VAL A 77 4.24 -19.72 -11.42
CA VAL A 77 4.81 -20.72 -10.53
C VAL A 77 4.33 -20.58 -9.09
N SER A 78 3.30 -19.76 -8.84
CA SER A 78 2.69 -19.54 -7.52
C SER A 78 2.31 -20.84 -6.81
N ARG A 79 1.91 -21.89 -7.52
CA ARG A 79 1.60 -23.20 -6.89
C ARG A 79 2.84 -23.96 -6.41
N GLN A 80 3.99 -23.71 -7.03
CA GLN A 80 5.25 -24.37 -6.69
C GLN A 80 6.02 -23.62 -5.59
N PHE A 81 5.83 -22.30 -5.48
CA PHE A 81 6.54 -21.41 -4.54
C PHE A 81 5.62 -20.74 -3.52
N GLY A 82 4.31 -21.01 -3.57
CA GLY A 82 3.23 -20.49 -2.70
C GLY A 82 3.34 -19.01 -2.38
N VAL A 83 2.77 -18.15 -3.22
CA VAL A 83 2.62 -16.73 -2.87
C VAL A 83 1.37 -16.58 -2.01
N GLN A 84 1.55 -16.08 -0.78
CA GLN A 84 0.45 -15.77 0.12
C GLN A 84 0.24 -14.26 0.19
N THR A 85 -1.02 -13.84 0.31
CA THR A 85 -1.39 -12.44 0.42
C THR A 85 -2.06 -12.15 1.75
N PHE A 86 -1.77 -10.97 2.31
CA PHE A 86 -2.32 -10.50 3.58
C PHE A 86 -2.66 -9.01 3.47
N SER A 87 -3.73 -8.55 4.11
CA SER A 87 -4.05 -7.11 4.16
C SER A 87 -4.51 -6.65 5.54
N THR A 88 -4.25 -5.39 5.83
CA THR A 88 -4.81 -4.69 6.98
C THR A 88 -5.20 -3.26 6.60
N THR A 89 -6.25 -2.73 7.21
CA THR A 89 -6.66 -1.34 7.04
C THR A 89 -6.69 -0.63 8.38
N GLN A 90 -6.16 0.59 8.40
CA GLN A 90 -6.23 1.49 9.54
C GLN A 90 -7.13 2.68 9.20
N ILE A 91 -8.03 3.06 10.11
CA ILE A 91 -8.61 4.41 10.10
C ILE A 91 -7.62 5.34 10.79
N VAL A 92 -7.20 6.41 10.12
CA VAL A 92 -6.22 7.38 10.68
C VAL A 92 -6.85 8.70 11.05
N LYS A 93 -7.97 9.07 10.41
CA LYS A 93 -8.70 10.30 10.72
C LYS A 93 -10.19 10.15 10.46
N LYS A 94 -11.00 10.82 11.27
CA LYS A 94 -12.42 11.07 10.98
C LYS A 94 -12.74 12.54 11.27
N VAL A 95 -13.44 13.18 10.33
CA VAL A 95 -13.83 14.59 10.42
C VAL A 95 -15.33 14.69 10.17
N GLN A 96 -16.04 15.30 11.10
CA GLN A 96 -17.43 15.71 10.91
C GLN A 96 -17.45 16.99 10.08
N LEU A 97 -18.06 16.89 8.90
CA LEU A 97 -18.36 17.99 7.99
C LEU A 97 -19.85 18.36 8.12
N SER A 98 -20.26 19.48 7.52
CA SER A 98 -21.67 19.89 7.46
C SER A 98 -22.54 18.90 6.70
N ASN A 99 -21.95 18.17 5.75
CA ASN A 99 -22.62 17.28 4.82
C ASN A 99 -22.37 15.78 5.08
N GLY A 100 -21.67 15.43 6.17
CA GLY A 100 -21.37 14.03 6.49
C GLY A 100 -20.08 13.83 7.27
N ILE A 101 -19.55 12.61 7.23
CA ILE A 101 -18.27 12.25 7.84
C ILE A 101 -17.27 11.98 6.73
N LYS A 102 -16.13 12.65 6.78
CA LYS A 102 -14.93 12.26 6.00
C LYS A 102 -14.07 11.32 6.84
N GLN A 103 -13.57 10.26 6.23
CA GLN A 103 -12.71 9.26 6.87
C GLN A 103 -11.46 9.03 6.04
N ASP A 104 -10.29 9.15 6.66
CA ASP A 104 -9.01 8.86 6.03
C ASP A 104 -8.56 7.47 6.45
N TYR A 105 -8.14 6.67 5.46
CA TYR A 105 -7.76 5.28 5.59
C TYR A 105 -6.33 5.05 5.09
N VAL A 106 -5.71 4.01 5.64
CA VAL A 106 -4.44 3.46 5.17
C VAL A 106 -4.60 1.96 5.05
N THR A 107 -4.58 1.44 3.84
CA THR A 107 -4.63 -0.01 3.57
C THR A 107 -3.25 -0.49 3.20
N THR A 108 -2.76 -1.55 3.82
CA THR A 108 -1.50 -2.20 3.45
C THR A 108 -1.78 -3.62 2.99
N GLY A 109 -1.35 -3.96 1.77
CA GLY A 109 -1.31 -5.29 1.21
C GLY A 109 0.10 -5.86 1.20
N PHE A 110 0.22 -7.17 1.40
CA PHE A 110 1.46 -7.92 1.41
C PHE A 110 1.38 -9.10 0.44
N ALA A 111 2.50 -9.43 -0.19
CA ALA A 111 2.74 -10.67 -0.90
C ALA A 111 4.02 -11.32 -0.36
N VAL A 112 3.91 -12.54 0.13
CA VAL A 112 5.05 -13.32 0.66
C VAL A 112 5.33 -14.46 -0.31
N ALA A 113 6.46 -14.41 -1.00
CA ALA A 113 6.91 -15.45 -1.92
C ALA A 113 7.98 -16.30 -1.25
N ASN A 114 7.72 -17.61 -1.12
CA ASN A 114 8.73 -18.54 -0.64
C ASN A 114 9.66 -18.90 -1.80
N THR A 115 10.96 -18.69 -1.61
CA THR A 115 11.96 -19.03 -2.63
C THR A 115 12.88 -20.16 -2.20
N GLY A 116 12.70 -20.69 -0.98
CA GLY A 116 13.40 -21.85 -0.43
C GLY A 116 12.75 -23.18 -0.82
N SER A 117 13.44 -24.29 -0.53
CA SER A 117 12.95 -25.66 -0.69
C SER A 117 12.08 -26.16 0.47
N ASP A 118 11.93 -25.37 1.54
CA ASP A 118 11.14 -25.74 2.71
C ASP A 118 9.80 -24.96 2.70
N PRO A 119 8.67 -25.64 2.50
CA PRO A 119 7.34 -25.03 2.45
C PRO A 119 6.72 -24.74 3.82
N SER A 120 7.47 -24.78 4.94
CA SER A 120 6.88 -24.53 6.27
C SER A 120 6.60 -23.03 6.52
N TYR A 121 5.37 -22.61 6.19
CA TYR A 121 4.82 -21.25 6.36
C TYR A 121 4.57 -20.80 7.82
N ASN A 122 5.08 -21.52 8.82
CA ASN A 122 4.69 -21.29 10.22
C ASN A 122 5.52 -20.23 10.95
N ASN A 123 6.35 -19.44 10.25
CA ASN A 123 7.02 -18.33 10.91
C ASN A 123 6.12 -17.08 10.89
N THR A 124 5.71 -16.65 12.08
CA THR A 124 5.02 -15.39 12.36
C THR A 124 5.91 -14.15 12.17
N ASN A 125 7.19 -14.35 11.84
CA ASN A 125 8.18 -13.29 11.76
C ASN A 125 8.54 -12.98 10.30
N TRP A 126 8.63 -11.68 10.03
CA TRP A 126 8.99 -11.00 8.78
C TRP A 126 10.42 -11.30 8.25
N ASP A 127 11.10 -12.40 8.63
CA ASP A 127 12.57 -12.41 8.49
C ASP A 127 13.32 -13.72 8.22
N SER A 128 12.75 -14.93 8.31
CA SER A 128 13.65 -16.10 8.51
C SER A 128 13.63 -17.27 7.51
N THR A 129 12.86 -17.27 6.42
CA THR A 129 12.64 -18.50 5.63
C THR A 129 13.16 -18.50 4.19
N GLY A 130 14.02 -17.55 3.80
CA GLY A 130 14.44 -17.42 2.39
C GLY A 130 13.29 -16.96 1.50
N ALA A 131 12.53 -15.99 1.99
CA ALA A 131 11.39 -15.40 1.31
C ALA A 131 11.74 -14.01 0.74
N VAL A 132 11.04 -13.65 -0.33
CA VAL A 132 10.96 -12.26 -0.79
C VAL A 132 9.55 -11.76 -0.52
N GLU A 133 9.47 -10.61 0.11
CA GLU A 133 8.21 -9.98 0.50
C GLU A 133 8.02 -8.71 -0.32
N ALA A 134 6.85 -8.56 -0.94
CA ALA A 134 6.41 -7.28 -1.48
C ALA A 134 5.33 -6.72 -0.55
N TYR A 135 5.34 -5.40 -0.34
CA TYR A 135 4.24 -4.73 0.35
C TYR A 135 3.92 -3.42 -0.34
N GLY A 136 2.64 -3.07 -0.29
CA GLY A 136 2.11 -1.83 -0.82
C GLY A 136 1.13 -1.25 0.18
N THR A 137 1.13 0.07 0.32
CA THR A 137 0.28 0.82 1.24
C THR A 137 -0.38 1.97 0.50
N ILE A 138 -1.70 1.99 0.53
CA ILE A 138 -2.56 2.93 -0.17
C ILE A 138 -3.17 3.86 0.87
N TYR A 139 -2.97 5.16 0.70
CA TYR A 139 -3.58 6.21 1.51
C TYR A 139 -4.73 6.81 0.73
N TRP A 140 -5.93 6.67 1.25
CA TRP A 140 -7.15 7.06 0.56
C TRP A 140 -8.16 7.63 1.56
N ASP A 141 -9.12 8.39 1.05
CA ASP A 141 -10.21 8.90 1.87
C ASP A 141 -11.59 8.50 1.33
N ASN A 142 -12.59 8.53 2.21
CA ASN A 142 -13.99 8.50 1.83
C ASN A 142 -14.65 9.77 2.38
N ALA A 143 -15.36 10.48 1.53
CA ALA A 143 -16.14 11.66 1.92
C ALA A 143 -17.52 11.65 1.27
N ILE A 144 -18.45 12.39 1.85
CA ILE A 144 -19.73 12.72 1.19
C ILE A 144 -19.56 14.08 0.52
N SER A 145 -19.90 14.16 -0.76
CA SER A 145 -19.88 15.38 -1.58
C SER A 145 -21.15 15.42 -2.41
N GLN A 146 -21.93 16.51 -2.29
CA GLN A 146 -23.21 16.66 -3.00
C GLN A 146 -24.19 15.48 -2.80
N GLY A 147 -24.19 14.86 -1.61
CA GLY A 147 -25.05 13.72 -1.29
C GLY A 147 -24.59 12.37 -1.84
N ARG A 148 -23.41 12.31 -2.46
CA ARG A 148 -22.79 11.11 -3.01
C ARG A 148 -21.48 10.82 -2.28
N ASN A 149 -21.15 9.54 -2.15
CA ASN A 149 -19.89 9.13 -1.55
C ASN A 149 -18.79 9.23 -2.62
N GLU A 150 -17.68 9.87 -2.30
CA GLU A 150 -16.48 9.97 -3.15
C GLU A 150 -15.27 9.37 -2.43
N THR A 151 -14.32 8.82 -3.20
CA THR A 151 -13.02 8.34 -2.73
C THR A 151 -11.91 9.05 -3.49
N LEU A 152 -10.81 9.36 -2.81
CA LEU A 152 -9.61 9.91 -3.43
C LEU A 152 -8.37 9.12 -3.04
N LEU A 153 -7.55 8.72 -4.02
CA LEU A 153 -6.21 8.20 -3.78
C LEU A 153 -5.25 9.38 -3.56
N SER A 154 -4.55 9.40 -2.42
CA SER A 154 -3.66 10.51 -2.06
C SER A 154 -2.18 10.18 -2.16
N LYS A 155 -1.81 8.93 -1.86
CA LYS A 155 -0.41 8.49 -1.79
C LYS A 155 -0.34 6.97 -1.82
N VAL A 156 0.69 6.45 -2.46
CA VAL A 156 1.11 5.05 -2.33
C VAL A 156 2.52 4.98 -1.76
N THR A 157 2.75 4.04 -0.86
CA THR A 157 4.09 3.72 -0.34
C THR A 157 4.26 2.22 -0.34
N GLY A 158 5.47 1.70 -0.36
CA GLY A 158 5.64 0.26 -0.32
C GLY A 158 7.09 -0.13 -0.43
N GLY A 159 7.31 -1.37 -0.80
CA GLY A 159 8.63 -1.84 -1.17
C GLY A 159 8.73 -3.34 -1.26
N TRP A 160 9.97 -3.79 -1.40
CA TRP A 160 10.33 -5.19 -1.43
C TRP A 160 11.40 -5.44 -0.39
N ASN A 161 11.19 -6.46 0.44
CA ASN A 161 12.16 -6.95 1.39
C ASN A 161 12.71 -8.30 0.89
N ASN A 162 14.02 -8.46 0.98
CA ASN A 162 14.70 -9.67 0.55
C ASN A 162 15.40 -10.31 1.75
N ASN A 163 14.80 -11.37 2.28
CA ASN A 163 15.38 -12.13 3.39
C ASN A 163 16.26 -13.30 2.88
N ASP A 164 16.40 -13.45 1.56
CA ASP A 164 17.26 -14.44 0.92
C ASP A 164 18.48 -13.77 0.27
N ASN A 165 19.66 -13.97 0.88
CA ASN A 165 20.90 -13.36 0.40
C ASN A 165 21.41 -13.92 -0.96
N LEU A 166 20.80 -14.99 -1.49
CA LEU A 166 21.09 -15.55 -2.81
C LEU A 166 20.24 -14.91 -3.92
N ILE A 167 19.24 -14.10 -3.55
CA ILE A 167 18.38 -13.39 -4.50
C ILE A 167 18.86 -11.95 -4.67
N THR A 168 18.82 -11.47 -5.91
CA THR A 168 18.96 -10.04 -6.25
C THR A 168 17.64 -9.50 -6.78
N LEU A 169 17.25 -8.31 -6.32
CA LEU A 169 16.09 -7.59 -6.83
C LEU A 169 16.47 -6.69 -8.00
N GLN A 170 15.70 -6.73 -9.08
CA GLN A 170 15.93 -5.96 -10.31
C GLN A 170 14.65 -5.35 -10.86
N ASN A 171 14.79 -4.20 -11.51
CA ASN A 171 13.75 -3.55 -12.31
C ASN A 171 12.38 -3.42 -11.60
N PRO A 172 12.32 -2.94 -10.34
CA PRO A 172 11.03 -2.73 -9.72
C PRO A 172 10.23 -1.65 -10.43
N THR A 173 8.95 -1.94 -10.57
CA THR A 173 7.97 -1.07 -11.22
C THR A 173 6.81 -0.86 -10.26
N VAL A 174 6.30 0.36 -10.20
CA VAL A 174 5.11 0.74 -9.45
C VAL A 174 4.18 1.49 -10.40
N ASN A 175 2.99 0.95 -10.62
CA ASN A 175 1.89 1.66 -11.24
C ASN A 175 0.86 1.95 -10.15
N PHE A 176 0.31 3.16 -10.13
CA PHE A 176 -0.81 3.49 -9.27
C PHE A 176 -1.75 4.46 -9.98
N GLY A 177 -3.02 4.43 -9.60
CA GLY A 177 -4.04 5.15 -10.33
C GLY A 177 -5.39 5.13 -9.65
N GLU A 178 -6.28 5.95 -10.18
CA GLU A 178 -7.70 5.95 -9.95
C GLU A 178 -8.45 6.16 -11.27
N GLU A 179 -9.56 5.47 -11.45
CA GLU A 179 -10.45 5.54 -12.59
C GLU A 179 -11.88 5.53 -12.05
N GLY A 180 -12.71 6.45 -12.51
CA GLY A 180 -14.11 6.53 -12.11
C GLY A 180 -14.76 7.85 -12.47
N VAL A 181 -16.04 8.02 -12.17
CA VAL A 181 -16.74 9.29 -12.40
C VAL A 181 -16.37 10.30 -11.31
N SER A 182 -15.96 11.51 -11.68
CA SER A 182 -15.76 12.60 -10.72
C SER A 182 -16.91 13.59 -10.84
N LEU A 183 -17.43 14.07 -9.71
CA LEU A 183 -18.47 15.11 -9.70
C LEU A 183 -17.89 16.51 -9.94
N ARG A 184 -16.55 16.63 -9.93
CA ARG A 184 -15.84 17.90 -10.08
C ARG A 184 -15.35 18.15 -11.50
N SER A 185 -15.16 17.09 -12.28
CA SER A 185 -14.96 17.18 -13.73
C SER A 185 -16.26 16.84 -14.44
N SER A 186 -16.55 17.48 -15.56
CA SER A 186 -17.72 17.15 -16.39
C SER A 186 -17.54 15.79 -17.11
N GLY A 187 -17.49 14.68 -16.38
CA GLY A 187 -17.35 13.32 -16.94
C GLY A 187 -16.51 12.34 -16.11
N GLY A 188 -16.15 11.22 -16.75
CA GLY A 188 -15.21 10.23 -16.21
C GLY A 188 -13.81 10.80 -16.05
N THR A 189 -13.14 10.41 -14.97
CA THR A 189 -11.73 10.70 -14.68
C THR A 189 -10.93 9.40 -14.81
N TYR A 190 -9.85 9.46 -15.57
CA TYR A 190 -8.86 8.39 -15.68
C TYR A 190 -7.50 8.96 -15.32
N ASN A 191 -7.01 8.60 -14.15
CA ASN A 191 -5.82 9.16 -13.52
C ASN A 191 -4.85 8.01 -13.26
N THR A 192 -3.80 7.89 -14.07
CA THR A 192 -2.78 6.85 -13.88
C THR A 192 -1.39 7.46 -13.83
N SER A 193 -0.52 6.86 -13.03
CA SER A 193 0.90 7.19 -12.95
C SER A 193 1.73 5.91 -12.99
N ASN A 194 2.67 5.86 -13.92
CA ASN A 194 3.66 4.78 -14.04
C ASN A 194 5.00 5.27 -13.51
N GLN A 195 5.58 4.54 -12.56
CA GLN A 195 6.88 4.83 -11.96
C GLN A 195 7.80 3.63 -12.18
N TYR A 196 8.93 3.90 -12.80
CA TYR A 196 9.98 2.92 -13.07
C TYR A 196 11.22 3.33 -12.28
N ILE A 197 11.87 2.34 -11.66
CA ILE A 197 13.13 2.58 -10.98
C ILE A 197 14.17 1.61 -11.53
N ASP A 198 15.11 2.14 -12.31
CA ASP A 198 16.19 1.36 -12.91
C ASP A 198 17.29 1.04 -11.89
N GLY A 199 17.80 -0.20 -11.94
CA GLY A 199 18.98 -0.61 -11.20
C GLY A 199 18.87 -1.97 -10.50
N LEU A 200 19.97 -2.33 -9.82
CA LEU A 200 20.14 -3.58 -9.06
C LEU A 200 20.41 -3.22 -7.60
N ARG A 201 19.69 -3.82 -6.64
CA ARG A 201 20.13 -3.78 -5.23
C ARG A 201 19.96 -5.12 -4.53
N PRO A 202 20.88 -5.45 -3.60
CA PRO A 202 20.81 -6.69 -2.85
C PRO A 202 19.71 -6.68 -1.77
N PHE A 203 19.41 -5.51 -1.18
CA PHE A 203 18.43 -5.37 -0.09
C PHE A 203 17.61 -4.08 -0.17
N SER A 204 16.37 -4.22 0.29
CA SER A 204 15.25 -3.26 0.43
C SER A 204 15.12 -2.14 -0.61
N TRP A 205 13.96 -2.09 -1.26
CA TRP A 205 13.54 -0.96 -2.10
C TRP A 205 12.25 -0.34 -1.57
N PRO A 206 12.33 0.62 -0.64
CA PRO A 206 11.16 1.38 -0.25
C PRO A 206 10.81 2.39 -1.37
N PHE A 207 9.52 2.66 -1.56
CA PHE A 207 9.04 3.72 -2.45
C PHE A 207 7.95 4.56 -1.77
N THR A 208 7.78 5.79 -2.25
CA THR A 208 6.71 6.70 -1.85
C THR A 208 6.37 7.60 -3.02
N TYR A 209 5.12 7.57 -3.47
CA TYR A 209 4.61 8.40 -4.54
C TYR A 209 3.30 9.06 -4.10
N TYR A 210 3.18 10.35 -4.37
CA TYR A 210 1.97 11.12 -4.09
C TYR A 210 1.11 11.18 -5.34
N ALA A 211 -0.22 11.13 -5.16
CA ALA A 211 -1.13 11.46 -6.22
C ALA A 211 -0.90 12.91 -6.67
N PRO A 212 -0.82 13.19 -7.99
CA PRO A 212 -0.81 14.54 -8.53
C PRO A 212 -1.97 15.38 -7.99
N SER A 213 -1.75 16.67 -7.75
CA SER A 213 -2.80 17.59 -7.29
C SER A 213 -3.95 17.79 -8.27
N SER A 214 -3.77 17.37 -9.54
CA SER A 214 -4.80 17.35 -10.56
C SER A 214 -5.79 16.18 -10.42
N TRP A 215 -5.50 15.21 -9.55
CA TRP A 215 -6.40 14.09 -9.30
C TRP A 215 -7.66 14.56 -8.56
N HIS A 216 -8.77 13.88 -8.83
CA HIS A 216 -10.09 14.28 -8.36
C HIS A 216 -10.78 13.09 -7.76
N ALA A 217 -11.47 13.31 -6.64
CA ALA A 217 -12.20 12.25 -5.99
C ALA A 217 -13.22 11.63 -6.97
N ILE A 218 -13.30 10.30 -6.96
CA ILE A 218 -14.18 9.50 -7.80
C ILE A 218 -15.38 9.01 -6.98
N GLU A 219 -16.56 9.01 -7.59
CA GLU A 219 -17.80 8.53 -7.01
C GLU A 219 -17.69 7.03 -6.66
N THR A 220 -18.15 6.69 -5.47
CA THR A 220 -18.28 5.31 -4.97
C THR A 220 -19.73 4.83 -5.23
N PRO A 221 -20.03 3.50 -5.22
CA PRO A 221 -21.19 2.87 -5.85
C PRO A 221 -22.46 3.72 -5.91
N PRO A 222 -23.13 3.72 -7.08
CA PRO A 222 -23.26 2.55 -7.97
C PRO A 222 -22.42 2.56 -9.27
N VAL A 223 -21.46 3.47 -9.43
CA VAL A 223 -20.71 3.63 -10.70
C VAL A 223 -19.39 2.84 -10.67
N PHE A 224 -18.93 2.41 -11.86
CA PHE A 224 -17.62 1.77 -12.03
C PHE A 224 -16.50 2.64 -11.45
N ARG A 225 -15.67 2.04 -10.60
CA ARG A 225 -14.46 2.67 -10.09
C ARG A 225 -13.36 1.64 -9.86
N ILE A 226 -12.13 2.07 -10.13
CA ILE A 226 -10.92 1.32 -9.81
C ILE A 226 -9.92 2.29 -9.22
N PHE A 227 -9.34 2.00 -8.06
CA PHE A 227 -8.13 2.71 -7.64
C PHE A 227 -7.22 1.80 -6.85
N GLY A 228 -5.92 2.07 -6.89
CA GLY A 228 -4.97 1.33 -6.10
C GLY A 228 -3.58 1.33 -6.73
N GLN A 229 -2.90 0.19 -6.61
CA GLN A 229 -1.55 0.03 -7.13
C GLN A 229 -1.28 -1.37 -7.66
N TYR A 230 -0.36 -1.42 -8.61
CA TYR A 230 0.31 -2.62 -9.09
C TYR A 230 1.82 -2.44 -8.88
N THR A 231 2.48 -3.44 -8.34
CA THR A 231 3.93 -3.47 -8.18
C THR A 231 4.49 -4.74 -8.79
N SER A 232 5.67 -4.66 -9.40
CA SER A 232 6.41 -5.83 -9.86
C SER A 232 7.89 -5.68 -9.62
N VAL A 233 8.58 -6.77 -9.29
CA VAL A 233 10.06 -6.82 -9.21
C VAL A 233 10.56 -8.11 -9.82
N THR A 234 11.72 -8.07 -10.46
CA THR A 234 12.41 -9.28 -10.92
C THR A 234 13.33 -9.81 -9.83
N LEU A 235 13.14 -11.06 -9.44
CA LEU A 235 13.98 -11.84 -8.53
C LEU A 235 14.98 -12.65 -9.35
N VAL A 236 16.27 -12.56 -9.06
CA VAL A 236 17.31 -13.33 -9.76
C VAL A 236 18.11 -14.17 -8.77
N ARG A 237 18.22 -15.47 -9.02
CA ARG A 237 19.08 -16.42 -8.28
C ARG A 237 19.90 -17.24 -9.28
N GLY A 238 21.20 -17.02 -9.33
CA GLY A 238 22.06 -17.67 -10.34
C GLY A 238 21.57 -17.37 -11.76
N SER A 239 21.24 -18.41 -12.53
CA SER A 239 20.68 -18.29 -13.89
C SER A 239 19.15 -18.22 -13.94
N SER A 240 18.48 -18.41 -12.80
CA SER A 240 17.01 -18.39 -12.72
C SER A 240 16.50 -17.00 -12.38
N SER A 241 15.37 -16.62 -12.96
CA SER A 241 14.66 -15.41 -12.55
C SER A 241 13.14 -15.57 -12.56
N TRP A 242 12.50 -14.75 -11.74
CA TRP A 242 11.05 -14.70 -11.56
C TRP A 242 10.59 -13.25 -11.44
N SER A 243 9.38 -12.94 -11.86
CA SER A 243 8.70 -11.68 -11.54
C SER A 243 7.75 -11.92 -10.37
N LEU A 244 7.93 -11.19 -9.28
CA LEU A 244 6.98 -11.12 -8.17
C LEU A 244 6.10 -9.89 -8.38
N THR A 245 4.79 -10.10 -8.48
CA THR A 245 3.80 -9.03 -8.63
C THR A 245 2.87 -8.97 -7.43
N LEU A 246 2.47 -7.75 -7.07
CA LEU A 246 1.44 -7.48 -6.06
C LEU A 246 0.49 -6.41 -6.61
N THR A 247 -0.79 -6.75 -6.69
CA THR A 247 -1.88 -5.87 -7.06
C THR A 247 -2.76 -5.67 -5.84
N ASP A 248 -2.96 -4.41 -5.46
CA ASP A 248 -3.84 -3.99 -4.38
C ASP A 248 -4.82 -2.96 -4.97
N GLU A 249 -6.00 -3.44 -5.36
CA GLU A 249 -6.97 -2.67 -6.12
C GLU A 249 -8.32 -2.65 -5.43
N TYR A 250 -8.85 -1.46 -5.22
CA TYR A 250 -10.25 -1.27 -4.91
C TYR A 250 -11.05 -1.42 -6.20
N ASN A 251 -11.91 -2.42 -6.31
CA ASN A 251 -12.81 -2.62 -7.45
C ASN A 251 -14.21 -2.97 -6.94
N ASN A 252 -15.23 -2.27 -7.45
CA ASN A 252 -16.64 -2.50 -7.13
C ASN A 252 -17.48 -2.50 -8.40
#